data_AF-A0A4R2F8L1-F1
#
_entry.id   AF-A0A4R2F8L1-F1
#
_cell.length_a   1.000
_cell.length_b   1.000
_cell.length_c   1.000
_cell.angle_alpha   90.00
_cell.angle_beta   90.00
_cell.angle_gamma   90.00
#
_symmetry.space_group_name_H-M   'P 1'
#
loop_
_entity.id
_entity.type
_entity.pdbx_description
1 polymer ?
#
loop_
_entity_poly.entity_id
_entity_poly.type
_entity_poly.pdbx_seq_one_letter_code
_entity_poly.pdbx_strand_id
1 'polypeptide(L)'
;METQKLHTQESLLRLSKTLRLSSFDMARWLVSLLTLQQQKCRVVEASVQGKEGRRFLVFALDSIFDCGRSNNYHSQLTLVTEESQVKAAETVTVTPLPPQQLAFMCMESAHFDHCY
;
A
#
# COMPACT_ATOMS: atom_id res chain seq x y z
N MET A 1 -1.34 23.73 -15.04
CA MET A 1 -1.95 23.05 -13.88
C MET A 1 -2.16 21.60 -14.30
N GLU A 2 -1.15 20.75 -14.12
CA GLU A 2 -1.25 19.34 -14.51
C GLU A 2 -2.29 18.66 -13.62
N THR A 3 -3.31 18.09 -14.24
CA THR A 3 -4.33 17.32 -13.55
C THR A 3 -3.65 16.05 -13.00
N GLN A 4 -3.39 15.99 -11.69
CA GLN A 4 -2.93 14.74 -11.08
C GLN A 4 -4.00 13.67 -11.37
N LYS A 5 -3.62 12.67 -12.16
CA LYS A 5 -4.51 11.57 -12.54
C LYS A 5 -4.89 10.81 -11.27
N LEU A 6 -6.19 10.73 -10.96
CA LEU A 6 -6.71 9.93 -9.86
C LEU A 6 -6.23 8.48 -10.01
N HIS A 7 -5.74 7.87 -8.93
CA HIS A 7 -5.28 6.50 -8.95
C HIS A 7 -6.50 5.59 -8.82
N THR A 8 -6.73 4.78 -9.85
CA THR A 8 -7.69 3.68 -9.79
C THR A 8 -7.05 2.46 -9.10
N GLN A 9 -7.89 1.55 -8.60
CA GLN A 9 -7.47 0.24 -8.08
C GLN A 9 -6.47 -0.47 -9.00
N GLU A 10 -6.76 -0.54 -10.30
CA GLU A 10 -5.88 -1.17 -11.29
C GLU A 10 -4.53 -0.46 -11.42
N SER A 11 -4.54 0.88 -11.39
CA SER A 11 -3.31 1.67 -11.48
C SER A 11 -2.42 1.44 -10.24
N LEU A 12 -3.02 1.32 -9.05
CA LEU A 12 -2.30 1.06 -7.80
C LEU A 12 -1.67 -0.34 -7.80
N LEU A 13 -2.43 -1.36 -8.23
CA LEU A 13 -1.91 -2.72 -8.37
C LEU A 13 -0.76 -2.75 -9.37
N ARG A 14 -0.87 -2.06 -10.50
CA ARG A 14 0.20 -1.99 -11.50
C ARG A 14 1.45 -1.30 -10.94
N LEU A 15 1.31 -0.17 -10.26
CA LEU A 15 2.43 0.57 -9.66
C LEU A 15 3.11 -0.24 -8.56
N SER A 16 2.35 -0.94 -7.72
CA SER A 16 2.91 -1.73 -6.62
C SER A 16 3.88 -2.83 -7.07
N LYS A 17 3.73 -3.34 -8.31
CA LYS A 17 4.60 -4.40 -8.86
C LYS A 17 6.05 -3.97 -9.05
N THR A 18 6.31 -2.67 -9.13
CA THR A 18 7.67 -2.13 -9.26
C THR A 18 8.30 -1.78 -7.92
N LEU A 19 7.63 -2.06 -6.81
CA LEU A 19 8.07 -1.67 -5.48
C LEU A 19 8.54 -2.89 -4.68
N ARG A 20 9.69 -2.77 -4.03
CA ARG A 20 10.17 -3.74 -3.03
C ARG A 20 10.07 -3.15 -1.65
N LEU A 21 8.85 -3.10 -1.14
CA LEU A 21 8.54 -2.58 0.18
C LEU A 21 8.16 -3.72 1.14
N SER A 22 8.43 -3.49 2.43
CA SER A 22 7.83 -4.30 3.50
C SER A 22 6.30 -4.17 3.47
N SER A 23 5.58 -5.07 4.12
CA SER A 23 4.12 -4.95 4.18
C SER A 23 3.62 -3.66 4.82
N PHE A 24 4.30 -3.19 5.86
CA PHE A 24 3.95 -1.93 6.52
C PHE A 24 4.24 -0.73 5.62
N ASP A 25 5.40 -0.73 4.95
CA ASP A 25 5.77 0.33 4.00
C ASP A 25 4.86 0.35 2.77
N MET A 26 4.39 -0.82 2.30
CA MET A 26 3.38 -0.92 1.25
C MET A 26 2.05 -0.27 1.69
N ALA A 27 1.59 -0.55 2.92
CA ALA A 27 0.40 0.09 3.47
C ALA A 27 0.60 1.61 3.61
N ARG A 28 1.77 2.05 4.07
CA ARG A 28 2.11 3.47 4.22
C ARG A 28 2.19 4.20 2.88
N TRP A 29 2.81 3.58 1.87
CA TRP A 29 2.84 4.09 0.50
C TRP A 29 1.42 4.28 -0.05
N LEU A 30 0.57 3.26 0.10
CA LEU A 30 -0.81 3.30 -0.39
C LEU A 30 -1.65 4.38 0.33
N VAL A 31 -1.58 4.44 1.67
CA VAL A 31 -2.25 5.48 2.47
C VAL A 31 -1.80 6.88 2.06
N SER A 32 -0.50 7.06 1.78
CA SER A 32 0.05 8.35 1.35
C SER A 32 -0.52 8.77 -0.01
N LEU A 33 -0.54 7.87 -1.00
CA LEU A 33 -1.14 8.14 -2.32
C LEU A 33 -2.62 8.50 -2.21
N LEU A 34 -3.38 7.72 -1.44
CA LEU A 34 -4.81 7.94 -1.23
C LEU A 34 -5.07 9.27 -0.53
N THR A 35 -4.26 9.62 0.48
CA THR A 35 -4.37 10.90 1.21
C THR A 35 -4.10 12.09 0.30
N LEU A 36 -3.08 12.01 -0.57
CA LEU A 36 -2.79 13.07 -1.55
C LEU A 36 -3.96 13.29 -2.52
N GLN A 37 -4.73 12.24 -2.79
CA GLN A 37 -5.94 12.29 -3.63
C GLN A 37 -7.23 12.53 -2.83
N GLN A 38 -7.11 12.89 -1.55
CA GLN A 38 -8.22 13.12 -0.63
C GLN A 38 -9.18 11.92 -0.51
N GLN A 39 -8.68 10.71 -0.75
CA GLN A 39 -9.42 9.46 -0.62
C GLN A 39 -9.43 9.02 0.83
N LYS A 40 -10.61 8.66 1.33
CA LYS A 40 -10.74 8.05 2.65
C LYS A 40 -10.17 6.65 2.61
N CYS A 41 -9.39 6.31 3.62
CA CYS A 41 -8.89 4.96 3.79
C CYS A 41 -8.88 4.55 5.27
N ARG A 42 -8.97 3.26 5.51
CA ARG A 42 -8.82 2.65 6.85
C ARG A 42 -7.82 1.52 6.75
N VAL A 43 -6.88 1.48 7.70
CA VAL A 43 -5.89 0.41 7.78
C VAL A 43 -6.19 -0.49 8.97
N VAL A 44 -6.09 -1.79 8.75
CA VAL A 44 -6.17 -2.78 9.82
C VAL A 44 -5.07 -3.82 9.67
N GLU A 45 -4.73 -4.44 10.78
CA GLU A 45 -4.01 -5.69 10.79
C GLU A 45 -5.00 -6.82 11.11
N ALA A 46 -5.14 -7.79 10.22
CA ALA A 46 -6.16 -8.83 10.32
C ALA A 46 -5.67 -10.18 9.81
N SER A 47 -6.37 -11.25 10.16
CA SER A 47 -6.23 -12.56 9.51
C SER A 47 -7.15 -12.62 8.29
N VAL A 48 -6.67 -13.22 7.19
CA VAL A 48 -7.48 -13.44 5.98
C VAL A 48 -7.68 -14.94 5.79
N GLN A 49 -8.91 -15.38 5.56
CA GLN A 49 -9.23 -16.80 5.35
C GLN A 49 -8.39 -17.39 4.21
N GLY A 50 -7.78 -18.56 4.47
CA GLY A 50 -6.91 -19.22 3.49
C GLY A 50 -5.51 -18.61 3.35
N LYS A 51 -5.17 -17.57 4.13
CA LYS A 51 -3.82 -17.00 4.18
C LYS A 51 -3.23 -17.15 5.59
N GLU A 52 -1.94 -17.44 5.65
CA GLU A 52 -1.24 -17.56 6.92
C GLU A 52 -0.81 -16.20 7.49
N GLY A 53 -0.91 -16.10 8.82
CA GLY A 53 -0.44 -14.97 9.61
C GLY A 53 -1.33 -13.74 9.50
N ARG A 54 -1.03 -12.75 10.34
CA ARG A 54 -1.65 -11.42 10.28
C ARG A 54 -1.10 -10.62 9.11
N ARG A 55 -1.96 -9.78 8.55
CA ARG A 55 -1.73 -9.05 7.29
C ARG A 55 -2.20 -7.61 7.43
N PHE A 56 -1.48 -6.69 6.80
CA PHE A 56 -1.91 -5.31 6.70
C PHE A 56 -2.91 -5.17 5.54
N LEU A 57 -4.11 -4.69 5.86
CA LEU A 57 -5.18 -4.46 4.89
C LEU A 57 -5.54 -2.98 4.85
N VAL A 58 -5.72 -2.44 3.65
CA VAL A 58 -6.18 -1.07 3.42
C VAL A 58 -7.54 -1.10 2.73
N PHE A 59 -8.54 -0.53 3.38
CA PHE A 59 -9.89 -0.35 2.86
C PHE A 59 -9.97 1.02 2.19
N ALA A 60 -10.14 1.05 0.86
CA ALA A 60 -10.25 2.26 0.07
C ALA A 60 -10.82 1.96 -1.32
N LEU A 61 -11.40 2.95 -2.01
CA LEU A 61 -11.90 2.81 -3.39
C LEU A 61 -12.87 1.62 -3.55
N ASP A 62 -13.77 1.42 -2.58
CA ASP A 62 -14.70 0.28 -2.51
C ASP A 62 -14.01 -1.10 -2.59
N SER A 63 -12.73 -1.15 -2.20
CA SER A 63 -11.86 -2.33 -2.29
C SER A 63 -11.09 -2.57 -1.00
N ILE A 64 -10.61 -3.81 -0.85
CA ILE A 64 -9.73 -4.22 0.23
C ILE A 64 -8.40 -4.63 -0.38
N PHE A 65 -7.38 -3.81 -0.16
CA PHE A 65 -6.02 -4.08 -0.59
C PHE A 65 -5.29 -4.87 0.50
N ASP A 66 -4.70 -5.99 0.12
CA ASP A 66 -3.83 -6.80 0.97
C ASP A 66 -2.37 -6.43 0.69
N CYS A 67 -1.76 -5.73 1.65
CA CYS A 67 -0.37 -5.25 1.60
C CYS A 67 0.64 -6.31 2.05
N GLY A 68 0.21 -7.55 2.30
CA GLY A 68 1.05 -8.67 2.71
C GLY A 68 1.05 -8.96 4.21
N ARG A 69 1.78 -10.02 4.58
CA ARG A 69 1.91 -10.50 5.96
C ARG A 69 2.80 -9.56 6.78
N SER A 70 2.46 -9.31 8.04
CA SER A 70 3.09 -8.27 8.87
C SER A 70 4.62 -8.38 9.02
N ASN A 71 5.21 -9.57 8.84
CA ASN A 71 6.65 -9.82 8.92
C ASN A 71 7.33 -9.99 7.54
N ASN A 72 6.66 -9.63 6.45
CA ASN A 72 7.20 -9.81 5.11
C ASN A 72 7.96 -8.57 4.63
N TYR A 73 9.16 -8.79 4.08
CA TYR A 73 10.08 -7.73 3.61
C TYR A 73 9.92 -7.38 2.13
N HIS A 74 9.23 -8.24 1.36
CA HIS A 74 8.91 -8.00 -0.05
C HIS A 74 7.45 -8.38 -0.32
N SER A 75 6.56 -7.40 -0.20
CA SER A 75 5.14 -7.66 -0.31
C SER A 75 4.56 -7.16 -1.63
N GLN A 76 3.71 -7.99 -2.22
CA GLN A 76 2.93 -7.61 -3.41
C GLN A 76 1.55 -7.19 -2.98
N LEU A 77 1.10 -6.04 -3.49
CA LEU A 77 -0.27 -5.58 -3.28
C LEU A 77 -1.23 -6.51 -4.04
N THR A 78 -2.17 -7.09 -3.33
CA THR A 78 -3.23 -7.93 -3.91
C THR A 78 -4.59 -7.46 -3.44
N LEU A 79 -5.67 -8.01 -3.98
CA LEU A 79 -7.02 -7.72 -3.53
C LEU A 79 -7.55 -8.88 -2.69
N VAL A 80 -8.35 -8.53 -1.69
CA VAL A 80 -9.26 -9.48 -1.02
C VAL A 80 -10.59 -9.38 -1.73
N THR A 81 -11.13 -10.51 -2.20
CA THR A 81 -12.34 -10.55 -3.02
C THR A 81 -13.61 -10.29 -2.21
N GLU A 82 -13.61 -10.66 -0.93
CA GLU A 82 -14.79 -10.56 -0.06
C GLU A 82 -14.40 -10.13 1.36
N GLU A 83 -15.10 -9.15 1.92
CA GLU A 83 -14.85 -8.67 3.29
C GLU A 83 -15.08 -9.76 4.36
N SER A 84 -15.97 -10.71 4.10
CA SER A 84 -16.25 -11.87 4.96
C SER A 84 -15.00 -12.74 5.24
N GLN A 85 -13.97 -12.65 4.40
CA GLN A 85 -12.71 -13.36 4.57
C GLN A 85 -11.81 -12.73 5.63
N VAL A 86 -12.08 -11.48 6.03
CA VAL A 86 -11.29 -10.73 7.02
C VAL A 86 -11.78 -11.04 8.43
N LYS A 87 -10.88 -11.51 9.30
CA LYS A 87 -11.16 -11.88 10.70
C LYS A 87 -10.15 -11.25 11.65
N ALA A 88 -10.56 -11.04 12.90
CA ALA A 88 -9.70 -10.53 13.98
C ALA A 88 -8.94 -9.24 13.59
N ALA A 89 -9.69 -8.25 13.11
CA ALA A 89 -9.12 -6.99 12.64
C ALA A 89 -8.85 -6.02 13.79
N GLU A 90 -7.63 -5.49 13.84
CA GLU A 90 -7.26 -4.39 14.74
C GLU A 90 -6.90 -3.17 13.89
N THR A 91 -7.45 -2.01 14.23
CA THR A 91 -7.14 -0.77 13.53
C THR A 91 -5.69 -0.38 13.75
N VAL A 92 -5.00 -0.05 12.66
CA VAL A 92 -3.61 0.40 12.69
C VAL A 92 -3.56 1.85 12.26
N THR A 93 -2.93 2.70 13.08
CA THR A 93 -2.65 4.08 12.71
C THR A 93 -1.42 4.11 11.80
N VAL A 94 -1.61 4.56 10.57
CA VAL A 94 -0.53 4.76 9.60
C VAL A 94 -0.43 6.23 9.25
N THR A 95 0.70 6.84 9.57
CA THR A 95 0.95 8.25 9.25
C THR A 95 1.30 8.39 7.76
N PRO A 96 0.49 9.12 6.97
CA PRO A 96 0.80 9.37 5.57
C PRO A 96 2.08 10.19 5.43
N LEU A 97 2.80 9.96 4.34
CA LEU A 97 4.02 10.64 4.00
C LEU A 97 3.73 11.83 3.06
N PRO A 98 4.48 12.94 3.18
CA PRO A 98 4.46 14.00 2.19
C PRO A 98 5.01 13.50 0.83
N PRO A 99 4.64 14.15 -0.29
CA PRO A 99 5.03 13.72 -1.63
C PRO A 99 6.53 13.48 -1.82
N GLN A 100 7.37 14.31 -1.21
CA GLN A 100 8.83 14.21 -1.30
C GLN A 100 9.32 12.89 -0.68
N GLN A 101 8.79 12.50 0.48
CA GLN A 101 9.16 11.25 1.16
C GLN A 101 8.64 10.02 0.40
N LEU A 102 7.48 10.13 -0.23
CA LEU A 102 6.93 9.07 -1.06
C LEU A 102 7.81 8.78 -2.30
N ALA A 103 8.37 9.83 -2.91
CA ALA A 103 9.31 9.68 -4.02
C ALA A 103 10.57 8.91 -3.60
N PHE A 104 11.11 9.19 -2.41
CA PHE A 104 12.27 8.45 -1.88
C PHE A 104 11.99 6.96 -1.64
N MET A 105 10.76 6.60 -1.21
CA MET A 105 10.39 5.18 -1.04
C MET A 105 10.34 4.39 -2.35
N CYS A 106 10.07 5.07 -3.47
CA CYS A 106 9.91 4.42 -4.77
C CYS A 106 11.23 4.33 -5.56
N MET A 107 12.32 4.90 -5.05
CA MET A 107 13.64 4.82 -5.69
C MET A 107 14.37 3.53 -5.26
N GLU A 108 14.27 2.48 -6.07
CA GLU A 108 15.03 1.23 -5.84
C GLU A 108 16.53 1.37 -6.17
N SER A 109 16.93 2.35 -6.97
CA SER A 109 18.34 2.63 -7.26
C SER A 109 18.51 4.05 -7.78
N ALA A 110 18.99 4.96 -6.92
CA ALA A 110 19.79 6.06 -7.42
C ALA A 110 21.17 5.45 -7.72
N HIS A 111 21.36 4.91 -8.93
CA HIS A 111 22.71 4.63 -9.40
C HIS A 111 23.48 5.96 -9.36
N PHE A 112 24.40 6.10 -8.41
CA PHE A 112 25.34 7.23 -8.32
C PHE A 112 26.42 7.17 -9.43
N ASP A 113 26.14 6.53 -10.57
CA ASP A 113 27.12 6.32 -11.65
C ASP A 113 26.97 7.31 -12.81
N HIS A 114 26.10 8.33 -12.68
CA HIS A 114 25.91 9.34 -13.73
C HIS A 114 26.08 10.78 -13.22
N CYS A 115 27.16 11.02 -12.47
CA CYS A 115 27.76 12.35 -12.35
C CYS A 115 29.05 12.39 -13.19
N TYR A 116 28.93 12.76 -14.47
CA TYR A 116 30.02 13.28 -15.29
C TYR A 116 29.67 14.70 -15.73
#